data_AF-A0A929QYI9-F1
#
_entry.id   AF-A0A929QYI9-F1
#
_cell.length_a   1.000
_cell.length_b   1.000
_cell.length_c   1.000
_cell.angle_alpha   90.00
_cell.angle_beta   90.00
_cell.angle_gamma   90.00
#
_symmetry.space_group_name_H-M   'P 1'
#
loop_
_entity.id
_entity.type
_entity.pdbx_description
1 polymer ?
#
loop_
_entity_poly.entity_id
_entity_poly.type
_entity_poly.pdbx_seq_one_letter_code
_entity_poly.pdbx_strand_id
1 'polypeptide(L)'
;GAAGRAWNERNRRAAFAQSEALLAVSRFLADIAVASGAPADKVEVHYQGVDTGFWTPGDPSRRADGEPTVLFVGALTALKGVMDLVEVSSRLVERHPHRLVIVGEGPLEERVRAAAGPHVRLTGALPREWVRDLVRSAAVLVCPTRSSEGRQEAAGLVLLEAQACAVPVIAGRVGGTPEMLADSSTGFLTADGDRDDLAAALGRMLAMPEDERAAMGTAAREWVVGNRSLRGATARLREVYASLG
;
A
#
# COMPACT_ATOMS: atom_id res chain seq x y z
N GLY A 1 5.41 18.94 20.35
CA GLY A 1 5.31 19.54 21.70
C GLY A 1 3.85 19.85 22.06
N ALA A 2 3.59 20.30 23.30
CA ALA A 2 2.23 20.55 23.81
C ALA A 2 1.45 21.62 23.03
N ALA A 3 2.12 22.68 22.56
CA ALA A 3 1.52 23.72 21.72
C ALA A 3 0.98 23.17 20.38
N GLY A 4 1.71 22.25 19.73
CA GLY A 4 1.24 21.60 18.50
C GLY A 4 0.01 20.72 18.70
N ARG A 5 -0.09 20.03 19.86
CA ARG A 5 -1.28 19.23 20.20
C ARG A 5 -2.51 20.10 20.44
N ALA A 6 -2.36 21.21 21.17
CA ALA A 6 -3.45 22.16 21.42
C ALA A 6 -3.92 22.88 20.14
N TRP A 7 -2.99 23.22 19.24
CA TRP A 7 -3.30 23.79 17.93
C TRP A 7 -4.05 22.79 17.02
N ASN A 8 -3.58 21.55 16.96
CA ASN A 8 -4.28 20.46 16.25
C ASN A 8 -5.69 20.25 16.82
N GLU A 9 -5.85 20.29 18.14
CA GLU A 9 -7.14 20.12 18.80
C GLU A 9 -8.13 21.26 18.47
N ARG A 10 -7.65 22.51 18.45
CA ARG A 10 -8.49 23.66 18.07
C ARG A 10 -8.93 23.55 16.61
N ASN A 11 -8.02 23.26 15.70
CA ASN A 11 -8.34 23.14 14.27
C ASN A 11 -9.25 21.95 13.98
N ARG A 12 -9.04 20.82 14.66
CA ARG A 12 -9.90 19.64 14.57
C ARG A 12 -11.34 19.96 14.99
N ARG A 13 -11.51 20.60 16.16
CA ARG A 13 -12.85 21.02 16.63
C ARG A 13 -13.51 22.02 15.67
N ALA A 14 -12.75 22.99 15.16
CA ALA A 14 -13.25 23.94 14.18
C ALA A 14 -13.69 23.23 12.89
N ALA A 15 -12.87 22.31 12.35
CA ALA A 15 -13.20 21.52 11.18
C ALA A 15 -14.48 20.68 11.40
N PHE A 16 -14.61 20.00 12.55
CA PHE A 16 -15.79 19.20 12.85
C PHE A 16 -17.07 20.04 12.99
N ALA A 17 -16.96 21.22 13.60
CA ALA A 17 -18.09 22.12 13.78
C ALA A 17 -18.52 22.79 12.47
N GLN A 18 -17.56 23.23 11.66
CA GLN A 18 -17.81 24.10 10.50
C GLN A 18 -17.97 23.35 9.18
N SER A 19 -17.54 22.09 9.08
CA SER A 19 -17.74 21.32 7.84
C SER A 19 -19.17 20.81 7.74
N GLU A 20 -19.70 20.79 6.52
CA GLU A 20 -20.99 20.14 6.20
C GLU A 20 -20.81 18.62 6.01
N ALA A 21 -19.67 18.21 5.46
CA ALA A 21 -19.23 16.82 5.37
C ALA A 21 -17.74 16.66 5.67
N LEU A 22 -17.38 15.51 6.24
CA LEU A 22 -16.01 15.09 6.55
C LEU A 22 -15.73 13.79 5.78
N LEU A 23 -14.82 13.86 4.82
CA LEU A 23 -14.50 12.74 3.95
C LEU A 23 -13.28 11.98 4.46
N ALA A 24 -13.50 10.77 4.96
CA ALA A 24 -12.44 9.87 5.42
C ALA A 24 -12.02 8.92 4.29
N VAL A 25 -10.72 8.76 4.08
CA VAL A 25 -10.18 7.92 3.00
C VAL A 25 -10.26 6.41 3.26
N SER A 26 -10.74 6.02 4.45
CA SER A 26 -10.94 4.64 4.88
C SER A 26 -11.95 4.59 6.03
N ARG A 27 -12.59 3.43 6.27
CA ARG A 27 -13.43 3.23 7.46
C ARG A 27 -12.62 3.39 8.73
N PHE A 28 -11.38 2.89 8.73
CA PHE A 28 -10.44 3.11 9.83
C PHE A 28 -10.33 4.59 10.25
N LEU A 29 -10.17 5.51 9.28
CA LEU A 29 -10.10 6.94 9.60
C LEU A 29 -11.47 7.56 9.94
N ALA A 30 -12.56 7.06 9.37
CA ALA A 30 -13.90 7.48 9.78
C ALA A 30 -14.16 7.13 11.26
N ASP A 31 -13.81 5.91 11.68
CA ASP A 31 -13.95 5.45 13.06
C ASP A 31 -13.09 6.29 14.01
N ILE A 32 -11.85 6.61 13.62
CA ILE A 32 -10.97 7.51 14.38
C ILE A 32 -11.58 8.91 14.48
N ALA A 33 -12.15 9.44 13.40
CA ALA A 33 -12.78 10.76 13.40
C ALA A 33 -13.99 10.81 14.35
N VAL A 34 -14.85 9.79 14.32
CA VAL A 34 -16.01 9.67 15.22
C VAL A 34 -15.56 9.50 16.68
N ALA A 35 -14.61 8.60 16.96
CA ALA A 35 -14.03 8.43 18.29
C ALA A 35 -13.34 9.72 18.80
N SER A 36 -12.92 10.56 17.86
CA SER A 36 -12.35 11.89 18.10
C SER A 36 -13.41 12.97 18.36
N GLY A 37 -14.71 12.70 18.19
CA GLY A 37 -15.79 13.67 18.39
C GLY A 37 -16.28 14.36 17.12
N ALA A 38 -15.98 13.81 15.93
CA ALA A 38 -16.67 14.22 14.71
C ALA A 38 -18.15 13.82 14.78
N PRO A 39 -19.10 14.67 14.33
CA PRO A 39 -20.50 14.28 14.18
C PRO A 39 -20.62 13.13 13.18
N ALA A 40 -21.13 11.98 13.63
CA ALA A 40 -21.16 10.75 12.82
C ALA A 40 -22.02 10.89 11.55
N ASP A 41 -23.07 11.72 11.61
CA ASP A 41 -23.94 12.07 10.49
C ASP A 41 -23.23 12.91 9.41
N LYS A 42 -22.09 13.53 9.74
CA LYS A 42 -21.25 14.29 8.80
C LYS A 42 -20.07 13.49 8.25
N VAL A 43 -19.76 12.32 8.79
CA VAL A 43 -18.60 11.53 8.37
C VAL A 43 -19.02 10.57 7.26
N GLU A 44 -18.40 10.72 6.10
CA GLU A 44 -18.57 9.80 4.97
C GLU A 44 -17.23 9.17 4.59
N VAL A 45 -17.24 7.87 4.28
CA VAL A 45 -16.07 7.19 3.73
C VAL A 45 -16.00 7.45 2.23
N HIS A 46 -14.97 8.19 1.82
CA HIS A 46 -14.62 8.45 0.44
C HIS A 46 -13.25 7.84 0.15
N TYR A 47 -13.23 6.60 -0.35
CA TYR A 47 -11.98 5.95 -0.71
C TYR A 47 -11.25 6.71 -1.82
N GLN A 48 -9.92 6.81 -1.69
CA GLN A 48 -9.10 7.31 -2.79
C GLN A 48 -9.16 6.35 -3.97
N GLY A 49 -9.11 6.91 -5.19
CA GLY A 49 -9.07 6.14 -6.43
C GLY A 49 -7.70 6.20 -7.10
N VAL A 50 -7.35 5.14 -7.84
CA VAL A 50 -6.13 5.06 -8.64
C VAL A 50 -6.42 5.28 -10.13
N ASP A 51 -5.54 6.00 -10.83
CA ASP A 51 -5.66 6.19 -12.28
C ASP A 51 -5.37 4.86 -13.00
N THR A 52 -6.43 4.13 -13.36
CA THR A 52 -6.35 2.84 -14.03
C THR A 52 -6.02 2.93 -15.52
N GLY A 53 -5.89 4.14 -16.09
CA GLY A 53 -5.35 4.37 -17.42
C GLY A 53 -3.84 4.56 -17.40
N PHE A 54 -3.32 5.23 -16.37
CA PHE A 54 -1.87 5.36 -16.14
C PHE A 54 -1.27 4.06 -15.58
N TRP A 55 -1.88 3.51 -14.51
CA TRP A 55 -1.53 2.23 -13.92
C TRP A 55 -2.33 1.12 -14.60
N THR A 56 -1.66 0.43 -15.52
CA THR A 56 -2.23 -0.64 -16.35
C THR A 56 -1.17 -1.72 -16.52
N PRO A 57 -1.56 -3.00 -16.69
CA PRO A 57 -0.61 -4.08 -16.92
C PRO A 57 0.37 -3.76 -18.04
N GLY A 58 1.62 -4.17 -17.84
CA GLY A 58 2.63 -4.15 -18.88
C GLY A 58 2.48 -5.34 -19.83
N ASP A 59 3.33 -5.38 -20.85
CA ASP A 59 3.46 -6.53 -21.73
C ASP A 59 4.06 -7.73 -20.96
N PRO A 60 3.32 -8.84 -20.77
CA PRO A 60 3.80 -9.99 -20.00
C PRO A 60 5.06 -10.60 -20.59
N SER A 61 5.27 -10.51 -21.92
CA SER A 61 6.47 -11.06 -22.56
C SER A 61 7.74 -10.24 -22.28
N ARG A 62 7.61 -9.08 -21.63
CA ARG A 62 8.75 -8.25 -21.19
C ARG A 62 9.18 -8.54 -19.76
N ARG A 63 8.51 -9.45 -19.05
CA ARG A 63 9.05 -9.99 -17.80
C ARG A 63 10.34 -10.71 -18.16
N ALA A 64 11.47 -10.18 -17.70
CA ALA A 64 12.77 -10.73 -18.04
C ALA A 64 12.89 -12.17 -17.51
N ASP A 65 13.44 -13.06 -18.32
CA ASP A 65 13.86 -14.38 -17.86
C ASP A 65 14.82 -14.22 -16.67
N GLY A 66 14.53 -14.88 -15.56
CA GLY A 66 15.37 -14.86 -14.36
C GLY A 66 14.58 -14.83 -13.05
N GLU A 67 15.27 -14.42 -11.99
CA GLU A 67 14.71 -14.39 -10.64
C GLU A 67 13.52 -13.42 -10.52
N PRO A 68 12.43 -13.81 -9.83
CA PRO A 68 11.29 -12.93 -9.60
C PRO A 68 11.71 -11.67 -8.82
N THR A 69 11.14 -10.53 -9.20
CA THR A 69 11.38 -9.27 -8.48
C THR A 69 10.31 -9.07 -7.41
N VAL A 70 10.74 -8.98 -6.15
CA VAL A 70 9.97 -8.45 -5.02
C VAL A 70 10.19 -6.95 -4.98
N LEU A 71 9.11 -6.17 -5.03
CA LEU A 71 9.18 -4.71 -5.10
C LEU A 71 8.63 -4.08 -3.82
N PHE A 72 9.37 -3.13 -3.26
CA PHE A 72 8.88 -2.20 -2.25
C PHE A 72 8.93 -0.77 -2.82
N VAL A 73 7.86 0.00 -2.59
CA VAL A 73 7.80 1.42 -2.96
C VAL A 73 7.23 2.21 -1.79
N GLY A 74 8.01 3.15 -1.25
CA GLY A 74 7.55 4.04 -0.19
C GLY A 74 8.68 4.66 0.62
N ALA A 75 8.31 5.48 1.60
CA ALA A 75 9.29 6.13 2.48
C ALA A 75 10.04 5.10 3.34
N LEU A 76 11.36 5.23 3.45
CA LEU A 76 12.21 4.34 4.24
C LEU A 76 12.12 4.70 5.72
N THR A 77 11.00 4.30 6.35
CA THR A 77 10.64 4.63 7.73
C THR A 77 10.21 3.38 8.51
N ALA A 78 10.21 3.46 9.84
CA ALA A 78 9.78 2.36 10.69
C ALA A 78 8.31 1.98 10.46
N LEU A 79 7.45 2.97 10.19
CA LEU A 79 6.05 2.77 9.84
C LEU A 79 5.91 1.86 8.60
N LYS A 80 6.72 2.08 7.56
CA LYS A 80 6.62 1.32 6.31
C LYS A 80 7.25 -0.09 6.38
N GLY A 81 7.85 -0.47 7.50
CA GLY A 81 8.35 -1.83 7.71
C GLY A 81 9.50 -2.26 6.78
N VAL A 82 10.21 -1.32 6.15
CA VAL A 82 11.24 -1.68 5.14
C VAL A 82 12.36 -2.55 5.71
N MET A 83 12.76 -2.34 6.96
CA MET A 83 13.77 -3.18 7.61
C MET A 83 13.26 -4.60 7.86
N ASP A 84 11.96 -4.75 8.15
CA ASP A 84 11.34 -6.07 8.34
C ASP A 84 11.34 -6.84 7.01
N LEU A 85 11.08 -6.16 5.89
CA LEU A 85 11.18 -6.75 4.55
C LEU A 85 12.60 -7.18 4.19
N VAL A 86 13.60 -6.34 4.46
CA VAL A 86 15.01 -6.65 4.15
C VAL A 86 15.44 -7.89 4.93
N GLU A 87 15.11 -7.97 6.22
CA GLU A 87 15.43 -9.12 7.07
C GLU A 87 14.75 -10.40 6.58
N VAL A 88 13.44 -10.34 6.29
CA VAL A 88 12.67 -11.47 5.78
C VAL A 88 13.18 -11.92 4.41
N SER A 89 13.47 -10.99 3.51
CA SER A 89 14.01 -11.29 2.18
C SER A 89 15.36 -12.00 2.27
N SER A 90 16.27 -11.53 3.12
CA SER A 90 17.56 -12.18 3.36
C SER A 90 17.43 -13.60 3.94
N ARG A 91 16.40 -13.86 4.77
CA ARG A 91 16.10 -15.22 5.28
C ARG A 91 15.62 -16.18 4.19
N LEU A 92 15.00 -15.66 3.13
CA LEU A 92 14.32 -16.47 2.11
C LEU A 92 15.12 -16.67 0.83
N VAL A 93 16.06 -15.77 0.51
CA VAL A 93 16.71 -15.74 -0.81
C VAL A 93 17.43 -17.05 -1.18
N GLU A 94 17.99 -17.78 -0.23
CA GLU A 94 18.64 -19.07 -0.50
C GLU A 94 17.65 -20.17 -0.92
N ARG A 95 16.43 -20.17 -0.37
CA ARG A 95 15.39 -21.18 -0.66
C ARG A 95 14.48 -20.75 -1.80
N HIS A 96 14.28 -19.45 -1.96
CA HIS A 96 13.47 -18.84 -2.98
C HIS A 96 14.30 -17.72 -3.63
N PRO A 97 15.17 -18.02 -4.61
CA PRO A 97 15.98 -17.01 -5.29
C PRO A 97 15.10 -15.90 -5.87
N HIS A 98 15.38 -14.65 -5.51
CA HIS A 98 14.61 -13.48 -5.91
C HIS A 98 15.46 -12.22 -5.78
N ARG A 99 15.09 -11.18 -6.53
CA ARG A 99 15.63 -9.83 -6.34
C ARG A 99 14.68 -9.02 -5.46
N LEU A 100 15.22 -8.25 -4.51
CA LEU A 100 14.46 -7.24 -3.76
C LEU A 100 14.82 -5.85 -4.28
N VAL A 101 13.86 -5.14 -4.88
CA VAL A 101 14.04 -3.76 -5.32
C VAL A 101 13.29 -2.82 -4.36
N ILE A 102 14.01 -1.86 -3.80
CA ILE A 102 13.50 -0.89 -2.83
C ILE A 102 13.55 0.51 -3.46
N VAL A 103 12.37 1.10 -3.66
CA VAL A 103 12.19 2.43 -4.22
C VAL A 103 11.71 3.40 -3.15
N GLY A 104 12.38 4.54 -3.06
CA GLY A 104 12.08 5.59 -2.10
C GLY A 104 13.29 6.02 -1.28
N GLU A 105 13.06 6.99 -0.41
CA GLU A 105 14.06 7.62 0.44
C GLU A 105 13.53 7.73 1.86
N GLY A 106 14.43 7.93 2.82
CA GLY A 106 14.03 8.17 4.20
C GLY A 106 15.14 7.94 5.22
N PRO A 107 14.84 8.19 6.51
CA PRO A 107 15.81 8.12 7.59
C PRO A 107 16.42 6.74 7.82
N LEU A 108 15.84 5.66 7.28
CA LEU A 108 16.38 4.31 7.39
C LEU A 108 17.31 3.92 6.24
N GLU A 109 17.61 4.80 5.28
CA GLU A 109 18.38 4.44 4.09
C GLU A 109 19.73 3.80 4.43
N GLU A 110 20.54 4.41 5.30
CA GLU A 110 21.84 3.84 5.68
C GLU A 110 21.71 2.47 6.35
N ARG A 111 20.66 2.27 7.16
CA ARG A 111 20.38 0.99 7.80
C ARG A 111 19.97 -0.08 6.79
N VAL A 112 19.19 0.29 5.78
CA VAL A 112 18.83 -0.61 4.68
C VAL A 112 20.08 -0.98 3.89
N ARG A 113 20.94 -0.01 3.54
CA ARG A 113 22.20 -0.28 2.82
C ARG A 113 23.14 -1.20 3.61
N ALA A 114 23.26 -1.01 4.92
CA ALA A 114 24.10 -1.84 5.78
C ALA A 114 23.58 -3.29 5.91
N ALA A 115 22.26 -3.49 5.82
CA ALA A 115 21.62 -4.80 5.92
C ALA A 115 21.37 -5.49 4.56
N ALA A 116 21.60 -4.78 3.45
CA ALA A 116 21.33 -5.26 2.10
C ALA A 116 22.30 -6.39 1.69
N GLY A 117 21.74 -7.54 1.31
CA GLY A 117 22.47 -8.59 0.62
C GLY A 117 22.65 -8.30 -0.89
N PRO A 118 23.38 -9.15 -1.63
CA PRO A 118 23.64 -8.95 -3.06
C PRO A 118 22.37 -8.95 -3.93
N HIS A 119 21.28 -9.55 -3.45
CA HIS A 119 19.99 -9.58 -4.12
C HIS A 119 19.14 -8.32 -3.89
N VAL A 120 19.57 -7.41 -3.02
CA VAL A 120 18.84 -6.20 -2.65
C VAL A 120 19.38 -4.99 -3.41
N ARG A 121 18.50 -4.26 -4.09
CA ARG A 121 18.83 -3.03 -4.81
C ARG A 121 18.00 -1.86 -4.28
N LEU A 122 18.68 -0.83 -3.77
CA LEU A 122 18.06 0.44 -3.42
C LEU A 122 18.21 1.41 -4.60
N THR A 123 17.11 2.01 -5.05
CA THR A 123 17.12 2.93 -6.20
C THR A 123 17.16 4.40 -5.80
N GLY A 124 16.84 4.72 -4.55
CA GLY A 124 16.43 6.09 -4.18
C GLY A 124 15.03 6.42 -4.69
N ALA A 125 14.66 7.70 -4.67
CA ALA A 125 13.41 8.16 -5.27
C ALA A 125 13.48 8.11 -6.80
N LEU A 126 12.39 7.68 -7.43
CA LEU A 126 12.29 7.59 -8.90
C LEU A 126 11.09 8.38 -9.41
N PRO A 127 11.14 8.86 -10.67
CA PRO A 127 9.97 9.39 -11.37
C PRO A 127 8.85 8.36 -11.43
N ARG A 128 7.61 8.84 -11.40
CA ARG A 128 6.40 7.99 -11.30
C ARG A 128 6.31 6.98 -12.45
N GLU A 129 6.74 7.35 -13.65
CA GLU A 129 6.76 6.50 -14.84
C GLU A 129 7.71 5.30 -14.64
N TRP A 130 8.86 5.53 -14.01
CA TRP A 130 9.84 4.48 -13.74
C TRP A 130 9.37 3.57 -12.61
N VAL A 131 8.71 4.13 -11.59
CA VAL A 131 8.02 3.33 -10.56
C VAL A 131 6.98 2.43 -11.21
N ARG A 132 6.18 2.95 -12.16
CA ARG A 132 5.20 2.16 -12.89
C ARG A 132 5.82 1.01 -13.67
N ASP A 133 6.93 1.25 -14.35
CA ASP A 133 7.59 0.20 -15.12
C ASP A 133 8.23 -0.87 -14.22
N LEU A 134 8.73 -0.49 -13.03
CA LEU A 134 9.13 -1.43 -11.99
C LEU A 134 7.96 -2.23 -11.44
N VAL A 135 6.82 -1.58 -11.15
CA VAL A 135 5.61 -2.26 -10.71
C VAL A 135 5.19 -3.29 -11.76
N ARG A 136 5.06 -2.92 -13.03
CA ARG A 136 4.66 -3.83 -14.13
C ARG A 136 5.56 -5.06 -14.29
N SER A 137 6.83 -4.95 -13.93
CA SER A 137 7.82 -6.04 -14.00
C SER A 137 7.99 -6.82 -12.68
N ALA A 138 7.36 -6.38 -11.60
CA ALA A 138 7.42 -7.08 -10.32
C ALA A 138 6.59 -8.37 -10.34
N ALA A 139 7.09 -9.39 -9.65
CA ALA A 139 6.33 -10.60 -9.35
C ALA A 139 5.32 -10.32 -8.23
N VAL A 140 5.69 -9.49 -7.26
CA VAL A 140 4.86 -9.07 -6.13
C VAL A 140 5.30 -7.69 -5.63
N LEU A 141 4.34 -6.86 -5.24
CA LEU A 141 4.63 -5.65 -4.46
C LEU A 141 4.36 -5.93 -2.97
N VAL A 142 5.33 -5.60 -2.12
CA VAL A 142 5.25 -5.81 -0.67
C VAL A 142 5.22 -4.46 0.05
N CYS A 143 4.16 -4.23 0.80
CA CYS A 143 3.96 -3.07 1.67
C CYS A 143 3.75 -3.55 3.11
N PRO A 144 4.82 -3.95 3.83
CA PRO A 144 4.73 -4.53 5.17
C PRO A 144 4.59 -3.43 6.23
N THR A 145 3.75 -2.43 5.93
CA THR A 145 3.47 -1.33 6.83
C THR A 145 2.93 -1.89 8.14
N ARG A 146 3.42 -1.35 9.26
CA ARG A 146 3.11 -1.81 10.61
C ARG A 146 2.85 -0.63 11.52
N SER A 147 2.19 -0.85 12.65
CA SER A 147 2.03 0.17 13.67
C SER A 147 3.40 0.63 14.17
N SER A 148 3.58 1.95 14.24
CA SER A 148 4.83 2.53 14.73
C SER A 148 4.56 3.88 15.39
N GLU A 149 4.96 4.01 16.65
CA GLU A 149 4.86 5.27 17.41
C GLU A 149 3.42 5.85 17.44
N GLY A 150 2.42 4.98 17.59
CA GLY A 150 1.00 5.38 17.58
C GLY A 150 0.48 5.81 16.21
N ARG A 151 1.24 5.58 15.14
CA ARG A 151 0.82 5.84 13.75
C ARG A 151 0.54 4.53 13.03
N GLN A 152 -0.41 4.60 12.12
CA GLN A 152 -0.88 3.51 11.27
C GLN A 152 -1.13 4.04 9.85
N GLU A 153 -1.17 3.16 8.87
CA GLU A 153 -1.47 3.52 7.48
C GLU A 153 -2.94 3.91 7.31
N ALA A 154 -3.18 4.99 6.58
CA ALA A 154 -4.54 5.48 6.33
C ALA A 154 -5.25 4.64 5.26
N ALA A 155 -4.52 4.22 4.23
CA ALA A 155 -5.04 3.42 3.11
C ALA A 155 -3.92 2.63 2.43
N GLY A 156 -2.92 3.30 1.85
CA GLY A 156 -1.83 2.67 1.10
C GLY A 156 -2.08 2.61 -0.41
N LEU A 157 -2.10 3.77 -1.07
CA LEU A 157 -2.34 3.90 -2.52
C LEU A 157 -1.48 2.99 -3.41
N VAL A 158 -0.22 2.76 -3.03
CA VAL A 158 0.71 1.90 -3.76
C VAL A 158 0.16 0.48 -3.98
N LEU A 159 -0.69 0.00 -3.07
CA LEU A 159 -1.36 -1.29 -3.20
C LEU A 159 -2.37 -1.26 -4.35
N LEU A 160 -3.12 -0.18 -4.50
CA LEU A 160 -4.05 0.00 -5.61
C LEU A 160 -3.30 0.17 -6.93
N GLU A 161 -2.14 0.84 -6.92
CA GLU A 161 -1.27 1.01 -8.09
C GLU A 161 -0.72 -0.33 -8.60
N ALA A 162 -0.27 -1.20 -7.68
CA ALA A 162 0.19 -2.55 -8.02
C ALA A 162 -0.92 -3.42 -8.61
N GLN A 163 -2.06 -3.49 -7.92
CA GLN A 163 -3.22 -4.26 -8.36
C GLN A 163 -3.76 -3.71 -9.70
N ALA A 164 -3.73 -2.39 -9.92
CA ALA A 164 -4.05 -1.78 -11.20
C ALA A 164 -3.08 -2.18 -12.34
N CYS A 165 -1.88 -2.64 -12.02
CA CYS A 165 -0.93 -3.22 -12.99
C CYS A 165 -1.02 -4.74 -13.10
N ALA A 166 -2.05 -5.38 -12.52
CA ALA A 166 -2.19 -6.82 -12.39
C ALA A 166 -1.01 -7.49 -11.65
N VAL A 167 -0.52 -6.82 -10.60
CA VAL A 167 0.54 -7.33 -9.73
C VAL A 167 -0.04 -7.62 -8.35
N PRO A 168 0.08 -8.86 -7.86
CA PRO A 168 -0.41 -9.21 -6.53
C PRO A 168 0.38 -8.48 -5.45
N VAL A 169 -0.24 -8.31 -4.30
CA VAL A 169 0.33 -7.55 -3.17
C VAL A 169 0.45 -8.40 -1.92
N ILE A 170 1.44 -8.08 -1.08
CA ILE A 170 1.50 -8.51 0.31
C ILE A 170 1.50 -7.25 1.16
N ALA A 171 0.59 -7.13 2.13
CA ALA A 171 0.45 -5.93 2.94
C ALA A 171 0.25 -6.24 4.42
N GLY A 172 0.75 -5.37 5.30
CA GLY A 172 0.47 -5.49 6.73
C GLY A 172 -0.99 -5.16 7.06
N ARG A 173 -1.61 -5.94 7.94
CA ARG A 173 -2.98 -5.74 8.43
C ARG A 173 -3.00 -4.64 9.50
N VAL A 174 -2.79 -3.40 9.07
CA VAL A 174 -2.77 -2.23 9.96
C VAL A 174 -3.57 -1.07 9.37
N GLY A 175 -4.28 -0.32 10.23
CA GLY A 175 -5.06 0.84 9.84
C GLY A 175 -6.03 0.55 8.69
N GLY A 176 -6.07 1.41 7.68
CA GLY A 176 -6.93 1.23 6.50
C GLY A 176 -6.38 0.32 5.41
N THR A 177 -5.18 -0.26 5.59
CA THR A 177 -4.53 -1.15 4.62
C THR A 177 -5.41 -2.32 4.17
N PRO A 178 -6.14 -3.02 5.09
CA PRO A 178 -7.00 -4.15 4.70
C PRO A 178 -8.14 -3.75 3.76
N GLU A 179 -8.51 -2.47 3.72
CA GLU A 179 -9.61 -1.97 2.87
C GLU A 179 -9.18 -1.72 1.41
N MET A 180 -7.87 -1.83 1.12
CA MET A 180 -7.28 -1.70 -0.21
C MET A 180 -7.15 -3.04 -0.94
N LEU A 181 -7.57 -4.15 -0.32
CA LEU A 181 -7.59 -5.48 -0.92
C LEU A 181 -9.02 -6.02 -0.85
N ALA A 182 -9.37 -6.94 -1.75
CA ALA A 182 -10.67 -7.61 -1.70
C ALA A 182 -10.66 -8.70 -0.62
N ASP A 183 -9.79 -9.69 -0.80
CA ASP A 183 -9.57 -10.85 0.06
C ASP A 183 -8.26 -11.54 -0.37
N SER A 184 -8.10 -12.84 -0.06
CA SER A 184 -6.91 -13.62 -0.43
C SER A 184 -6.73 -13.86 -1.94
N SER A 185 -7.73 -13.54 -2.77
CA SER A 185 -7.66 -13.68 -4.23
C SER A 185 -6.94 -12.53 -4.93
N THR A 186 -6.66 -11.42 -4.23
CA THR A 186 -5.97 -10.24 -4.80
C THR A 186 -4.60 -9.99 -4.17
N GLY A 187 -4.25 -10.75 -3.13
CA GLY A 187 -3.00 -10.62 -2.38
C GLY A 187 -3.10 -11.22 -0.98
N PHE A 188 -2.07 -11.00 -0.16
CA PHE A 188 -2.03 -11.48 1.23
C PHE A 188 -1.95 -10.34 2.23
N LEU A 189 -2.60 -10.53 3.38
CA LEU A 189 -2.51 -9.64 4.52
C LEU A 189 -1.75 -10.35 5.64
N THR A 190 -0.72 -9.72 6.18
CA THR A 190 0.12 -10.25 7.26
C THR A 190 -0.23 -9.59 8.59
N ALA A 191 -0.01 -10.26 9.72
CA ALA A 191 -0.19 -9.68 11.04
C ALA A 191 0.72 -8.46 11.26
N ASP A 192 0.27 -7.53 12.12
CA ASP A 192 0.93 -6.25 12.35
C ASP A 192 2.32 -6.42 12.97
N GLY A 193 3.37 -6.12 12.18
CA GLY A 193 4.77 -6.23 12.62
C GLY A 193 5.28 -7.67 12.78
N ASP A 194 4.52 -8.68 12.35
CA ASP A 194 4.92 -10.08 12.43
C ASP A 194 5.79 -10.46 11.23
N ARG A 195 7.08 -10.68 11.50
CA ARG A 195 8.07 -11.03 10.48
C ARG A 195 7.96 -12.47 10.00
N ASP A 196 7.49 -13.38 10.84
CA ASP A 196 7.36 -14.78 10.46
C ASP A 196 6.12 -14.98 9.58
N ASP A 197 5.03 -14.27 9.87
CA ASP A 197 3.87 -14.23 8.97
C ASP A 197 4.20 -13.53 7.64
N LEU A 198 4.99 -12.44 7.66
CA LEU A 198 5.52 -11.82 6.45
C LEU A 198 6.39 -12.78 5.63
N ALA A 199 7.25 -13.55 6.30
CA ALA A 199 8.09 -14.56 5.65
C ALA A 199 7.26 -15.69 5.05
N ALA A 200 6.23 -16.17 5.75
CA ALA A 200 5.32 -17.19 5.24
C ALA A 200 4.56 -16.70 4.00
N ALA A 201 4.01 -15.48 4.04
CA ALA A 201 3.32 -14.88 2.90
C ALA A 201 4.24 -14.68 1.69
N LEU A 202 5.45 -14.15 1.91
CA LEU A 202 6.41 -13.93 0.83
C LEU A 202 6.93 -15.25 0.25
N GLY A 203 7.25 -16.23 1.09
CA GLY A 203 7.65 -17.57 0.65
C GLY A 203 6.55 -18.25 -0.19
N ARG A 204 5.29 -18.17 0.26
CA ARG A 204 4.13 -18.68 -0.51
C ARG A 204 4.00 -17.99 -1.86
N MET A 205 4.14 -16.66 -1.92
CA MET A 205 4.05 -15.90 -3.18
C MET A 205 5.18 -16.26 -4.16
N LEU A 206 6.40 -16.43 -3.65
CA LEU A 206 7.58 -16.80 -4.46
C LEU A 206 7.54 -18.25 -4.94
N ALA A 207 6.96 -19.16 -4.15
CA ALA A 207 6.78 -20.56 -4.53
C ALA A 207 5.55 -20.78 -5.43
N MET A 208 4.66 -19.79 -5.56
CA MET A 208 3.45 -19.89 -6.36
C MET A 208 3.79 -20.05 -7.86
N PRO A 209 3.15 -21.00 -8.57
CA PRO A 209 3.23 -21.09 -10.02
C PRO A 209 2.91 -19.75 -10.70
N GLU A 210 3.55 -19.48 -11.83
CA GLU A 210 3.40 -18.19 -12.52
C GLU A 210 1.97 -17.93 -12.98
N ASP A 211 1.28 -18.96 -13.48
CA ASP A 211 -0.11 -18.90 -13.91
C ASP A 211 -1.07 -18.60 -12.75
N GLU A 212 -0.89 -19.26 -11.61
CA GLU A 212 -1.65 -18.96 -10.39
C GLU A 212 -1.43 -17.52 -9.91
N ARG A 213 -0.16 -17.07 -9.89
CA ARG A 213 0.19 -15.69 -9.51
C ARG A 213 -0.36 -14.67 -10.51
N ALA A 214 -0.37 -14.98 -11.80
CA ALA A 214 -0.96 -14.15 -12.84
C ALA A 214 -2.49 -14.07 -12.73
N ALA A 215 -3.15 -15.18 -12.38
CA ALA A 215 -4.58 -15.20 -12.09
C ALA A 215 -4.92 -14.31 -10.88
N MET A 216 -4.13 -14.38 -9.80
CA MET A 216 -4.27 -13.47 -8.65
C MET A 216 -4.11 -12.00 -9.05
N GLY A 217 -3.09 -11.69 -9.88
CA GLY A 217 -2.90 -10.35 -10.41
C GLY A 217 -4.09 -9.86 -11.25
N THR A 218 -4.67 -10.74 -12.07
CA THR A 218 -5.85 -10.43 -12.89
C THR A 218 -7.07 -10.13 -12.03
N ALA A 219 -7.36 -10.98 -11.04
CA ALA A 219 -8.44 -10.75 -10.09
C ALA A 219 -8.25 -9.42 -9.32
N ALA A 220 -7.01 -9.11 -8.93
CA ALA A 220 -6.69 -7.85 -8.27
C ALA A 220 -6.96 -6.62 -9.16
N ARG A 221 -6.63 -6.71 -10.44
CA ARG A 221 -6.91 -5.66 -11.42
C ARG A 221 -8.40 -5.45 -11.60
N GLU A 222 -9.16 -6.52 -11.80
CA GLU A 222 -10.62 -6.46 -11.95
C GLU A 222 -11.26 -5.78 -10.74
N TRP A 223 -10.86 -6.18 -9.54
CA TRP A 223 -11.35 -5.59 -8.31
C TRP A 223 -11.03 -4.10 -8.21
N VAL A 224 -9.77 -3.69 -8.44
CA VAL A 224 -9.39 -2.26 -8.36
C VAL A 224 -10.10 -1.42 -9.40
N VAL A 225 -10.26 -1.91 -10.64
CA VAL A 225 -10.99 -1.18 -11.69
C VAL A 225 -12.45 -0.96 -11.28
N GLY A 226 -13.11 -2.00 -10.76
CA GLY A 226 -14.51 -1.94 -10.34
C GLY A 226 -14.76 -1.13 -9.06
N ASN A 227 -13.82 -1.14 -8.12
CA ASN A 227 -14.06 -0.66 -6.75
C ASN A 227 -13.20 0.54 -6.32
N ARG A 228 -12.08 0.79 -6.99
CA ARG A 228 -11.04 1.74 -6.56
C ARG A 228 -10.44 2.55 -7.72
N SER A 229 -11.13 2.68 -8.84
CA SER A 229 -10.67 3.54 -9.95
C SER A 229 -10.84 5.03 -9.61
N LEU A 230 -9.92 5.87 -10.10
CA LEU A 230 -10.00 7.32 -9.96
C LEU A 230 -11.28 7.87 -10.57
N ARG A 231 -11.70 7.33 -11.72
CA ARG A 231 -12.99 7.67 -12.35
C ARG A 231 -14.17 7.42 -11.40
N GLY A 232 -14.21 6.25 -10.76
CA GLY A 232 -15.26 5.91 -9.79
C GLY A 232 -15.22 6.81 -8.56
N ALA A 233 -14.04 7.02 -7.98
CA ALA A 233 -13.86 7.90 -6.82
C ALA A 233 -14.28 9.35 -7.11
N THR A 234 -13.94 9.89 -8.29
CA THR A 234 -14.36 11.23 -8.72
C THR A 234 -15.87 11.30 -8.97
N ALA A 235 -16.49 10.27 -9.55
CA ALA A 235 -17.94 10.22 -9.71
C ALA A 235 -18.63 10.27 -8.34
N ARG A 236 -18.17 9.45 -7.39
CA ARG A 236 -18.67 9.48 -6.00
C ARG A 236 -18.50 10.84 -5.35
N LEU A 237 -17.34 11.49 -5.54
CA LEU A 237 -17.10 12.83 -4.98
C LEU A 237 -18.10 13.86 -5.52
N ARG A 238 -18.47 13.78 -6.81
CA ARG A 238 -19.49 14.65 -7.40
C ARG A 238 -20.88 14.42 -6.79
N GLU A 239 -21.24 13.16 -6.52
CA GLU A 239 -22.50 12.84 -5.84
C GLU A 239 -22.54 13.45 -4.43
N VAL A 240 -21.43 13.34 -3.68
CA VAL A 240 -21.30 13.96 -2.36
C VAL A 240 -21.53 15.46 -2.46
N TYR A 241 -20.82 16.17 -3.36
CA TYR A 241 -21.01 17.61 -3.51
C TYR A 241 -22.42 17.98 -3.96
N ALA A 242 -23.02 17.23 -4.88
CA ALA A 242 -24.40 17.47 -5.30
C ALA A 242 -25.42 17.26 -4.17
N SER A 243 -25.10 16.45 -3.16
CA SER A 243 -25.97 16.23 -2.00
C SER A 243 -25.89 17.34 -0.94
N LEU A 244 -24.85 18.19 -1.00
CA LEU A 244 -24.59 19.24 -0.01
C LEU A 244 -25.28 20.58 -0.32
N GLY A 245 -25.90 20.73 -1.50
CA GLY A 245 -26.64 21.95 -1.90
C GLY A 245 -25.99 22.70 -3.04
#